data_AF-A0A838MKY2-F1
#
_entry.id   AF-A0A838MKY2-F1
#
_cell.length_a   1.000
_cell.length_b   1.000
_cell.length_c   1.000
_cell.angle_alpha   90.00
_cell.angle_beta   90.00
_cell.angle_gamma   90.00
#
_symmetry.space_group_name_H-M   'P 1'
#
loop_
_entity.id
_entity.type
_entity.pdbx_description
1 polymer ?
#
loop_
_entity_poly.entity_id
_entity_poly.type
_entity_poly.pdbx_seq_one_letter_code
_entity_poly.pdbx_strand_id
1 'polypeptide(L)' 'MHRLIALALFALAGCHKADNEPGPGGVTVGEAKALDAAAERSDAQTRALLAGETRPETGTELSPTSR' A
#
# COMPACT_ATOMS: atom_id res chain seq x y z
N MET A 1 5.32 -39.54 -12.31
CA MET A 1 6.03 -38.29 -12.72
C MET A 1 5.25 -37.02 -12.37
N HIS A 2 3.93 -36.94 -12.63
CA HIS A 2 3.11 -35.77 -12.28
C HIS A 2 3.12 -35.39 -10.78
N ARG A 3 3.14 -36.39 -9.89
CA ARG A 3 3.21 -36.16 -8.43
C ARG A 3 4.48 -35.46 -7.97
N LEU A 4 5.59 -35.64 -8.68
CA LEU A 4 6.86 -34.97 -8.37
C LEU A 4 6.84 -33.50 -8.80
N ILE A 5 6.17 -33.20 -9.92
CA ILE A 5 6.00 -31.82 -10.42
C ILE A 5 5.17 -30.99 -9.43
N ALA A 6 4.06 -31.55 -8.94
CA ALA A 6 3.21 -30.86 -7.96
C ALA A 6 3.96 -30.56 -6.66
N LEU A 7 4.80 -31.49 -6.19
CA LEU A 7 5.62 -31.30 -4.98
C LEU A 7 6.71 -30.22 -5.17
N ALA A 8 7.32 -30.17 -6.35
CA ALA A 8 8.33 -29.16 -6.69
C ALA A 8 7.74 -27.74 -6.74
N LEU A 9 6.51 -27.58 -7.26
CA LEU A 9 5.81 -26.29 -7.28
C LEU A 9 5.45 -25.80 -5.87
N PHE A 10 5.08 -26.71 -4.97
CA PHE A 10 4.75 -26.38 -3.58
C PHE A 10 6.01 -25.96 -2.78
N ALA A 11 7.14 -26.61 -3.03
CA ALA A 11 8.42 -26.22 -2.44
C ALA A 11 8.87 -24.83 -2.91
N LEU A 12 8.59 -24.46 -4.16
CA LEU A 12 8.91 -23.14 -4.71
C LEU A 12 8.01 -22.04 -4.13
N ALA A 13 6.76 -22.35 -3.79
CA ALA A 13 5.86 -21.42 -3.11
C ALA A 13 6.32 -21.05 -1.68
N GLY A 14 7.08 -21.93 -1.02
CA GLY A 14 7.72 -21.67 0.28
C GLY A 14 9.00 -20.83 0.23
N CYS A 15 9.57 -20.60 -0.96
CA CYS A 15 10.66 -19.64 -1.16
C CYS A 15 10.18 -18.18 -1.22
N HIS A 16 8.87 -17.94 -1.12
CA HIS A 16 8.31 -16.61 -0.99
C HIS A 16 8.16 -16.25 0.49
N LYS A 17 8.62 -15.06 0.86
CA LYS A 17 8.58 -14.56 2.23
C LYS A 17 7.13 -14.19 2.55
N ALA A 18 6.49 -14.91 3.46
CA ALA A 18 5.11 -14.60 3.83
C ALA A 18 5.05 -13.19 4.47
N ASP A 19 3.89 -12.53 4.35
CA ASP A 19 3.75 -11.13 4.78
C ASP A 19 4.04 -10.93 6.28
N ASN A 20 3.90 -11.96 7.10
CA ASN A 20 4.16 -11.97 8.54
C ASN A 20 5.61 -12.35 8.91
N GLU A 21 6.46 -12.69 7.95
CA GLU A 21 7.84 -13.11 8.22
C GLU A 21 8.73 -11.89 8.58
N PRO A 22 9.55 -11.97 9.64
CA PRO A 22 10.41 -10.87 10.08
C PRO A 22 11.40 -10.44 8.98
N GLY A 23 11.31 -9.19 8.53
CA GLY A 23 12.18 -8.58 7.54
C GLY A 23 13.38 -7.83 8.15
N PRO A 24 14.25 -7.28 7.29
CA PRO A 24 15.36 -6.44 7.73
C PRO A 24 14.85 -5.25 8.56
N GLY A 25 15.49 -4.96 9.69
CA GLY A 25 15.04 -3.89 10.60
C GLY A 25 13.92 -4.27 11.57
N GLY A 26 13.52 -5.55 11.63
CA GLY A 26 12.54 -6.05 12.59
C GLY A 26 11.08 -5.80 12.21
N VAL A 27 10.81 -5.28 11.00
CA VAL A 27 9.47 -5.13 10.43
C VAL A 27 9.13 -6.30 9.53
N THR A 28 7.87 -6.70 9.50
CA THR A 28 7.37 -7.75 8.61
C THR A 28 7.31 -7.25 7.16
N VAL A 29 7.30 -8.19 6.21
CA VAL A 29 7.18 -7.85 4.78
C VAL A 29 5.86 -7.12 4.48
N GLY A 30 4.78 -7.53 5.15
CA GLY A 30 3.47 -6.89 5.05
C GLY A 30 3.47 -5.46 5.60
N GLU A 31 4.14 -5.21 6.73
CA GLU A 31 4.29 -3.87 7.29
C GLU A 31 5.05 -2.93 6.35
N ALA A 32 6.16 -3.40 5.76
CA ALA A 32 6.93 -2.62 4.80
C ALA A 32 6.07 -2.25 3.57
N LYS A 33 5.36 -3.22 3.00
CA LYS A 33 4.47 -3.01 1.85
C LYS A 33 3.31 -2.05 2.16
N ALA A 34 2.74 -2.12 3.36
CA ALA A 34 1.69 -1.21 3.80
C ALA A 34 2.20 0.22 3.92
N LEU A 35 3.44 0.40 4.38
CA LEU A 35 4.09 1.70 4.49
C LEU A 35 4.39 2.31 3.12
N ASP A 36 4.88 1.52 2.16
CA ASP A 36 5.12 1.95 0.78
C ASP A 36 3.81 2.41 0.10
N ALA A 37 2.73 1.65 0.29
CA ALA A 37 1.41 2.01 -0.24
C ALA A 37 0.82 3.29 0.39
N ALA A 38 1.24 3.64 1.61
CA ALA A 38 0.90 4.92 2.22
C ALA A 38 1.74 6.07 1.64
N ALA A 39 3.04 5.84 1.43
CA ALA A 39 3.94 6.81 0.82
C ALA A 39 3.49 7.18 -0.60
N GLU A 40 3.16 6.20 -1.45
CA GLU A 40 2.65 6.45 -2.82
C GLU A 40 1.42 7.36 -2.85
N ARG A 41 0.52 7.23 -1.85
CA ARG A 41 -0.66 8.11 -1.73
C ARG A 41 -0.30 9.53 -1.31
N SER A 42 0.72 9.69 -0.46
CA SER A 42 1.24 11.00 -0.07
C SER A 42 1.93 11.69 -1.23
N ASP A 43 2.70 10.93 -2.01
CA ASP A 43 3.41 11.42 -3.19
C ASP A 43 2.44 11.80 -4.31
N ALA A 44 1.39 11.00 -4.53
CA ALA A 44 0.33 11.34 -5.49
C ALA A 44 -0.37 12.65 -5.14
N GLN A 45 -0.70 12.87 -3.86
CA GLN A 45 -1.25 14.14 -3.38
C GLN A 45 -0.26 15.28 -3.64
N THR A 46 0.99 15.11 -3.20
CA THR A 46 2.05 16.11 -3.39
C THR A 46 2.24 16.48 -4.86
N ARG A 47 2.25 15.48 -5.75
CA ARG A 47 2.34 15.67 -7.20
C ARG A 47 1.14 16.41 -7.77
N ALA A 48 -0.08 16.10 -7.33
CA ALA A 48 -1.29 16.81 -7.75
C ALA A 48 -1.26 18.29 -7.32
N LEU A 49 -0.78 18.58 -6.10
CA LEU A 49 -0.58 19.95 -5.62
C LEU A 49 0.47 20.71 -6.47
N LEU A 50 1.59 20.06 -6.81
CA LEU A 50 2.66 20.65 -7.61
C LEU A 50 2.27 20.84 -9.09
N ALA A 51 1.42 19.96 -9.62
CA ALA A 51 0.94 20.01 -11.01
C ALA A 51 -0.10 21.12 -11.26
N GLY A 52 -0.55 21.83 -10.21
CA GLY A 52 -1.50 22.92 -10.35
C GLY A 52 -2.94 22.48 -10.61
N GLU A 53 -3.29 21.23 -10.29
CA GLU A 53 -4.68 20.78 -10.36
C GLU A 53 -5.46 21.47 -9.22
N THR A 54 -6.27 22.46 -9.59
CA THR A 54 -7.11 23.21 -8.67
C THR A 54 -8.07 22.29 -7.94
N ARG A 55 -8.04 22.38 -6.60
CA ARG A 55 -9.12 22.19 -5.61
C ARG A 55 -10.29 21.28 -6.07
N PRO A 56 -10.59 20.16 -5.40
CA PRO A 56 -11.96 19.68 -5.41
C PRO A 56 -12.81 20.72 -4.68
N GLU A 57 -13.53 21.54 -5.45
CA GLU A 57 -14.70 22.27 -5.00
C GLU A 57 -15.78 21.23 -4.65
N THR A 58 -15.66 20.57 -3.51
CA THR A 58 -16.84 19.99 -2.87
C THR A 58 -17.15 20.87 -1.68
N GLY A 59 -17.85 21.97 -1.98
CA GLY A 59 -18.67 22.63 -0.99
C GLY A 59 -19.61 21.60 -0.37
N THR A 60 -19.33 21.20 0.87
CA THR A 60 -20.36 21.33 1.89
C THR A 60 -20.10 22.66 2.56
N GLU A 61 -20.65 23.70 1.91
CA GLU A 61 -21.12 24.88 2.60
C GLU A 61 -21.98 24.43 3.79
N LEU A 62 -21.44 24.53 5.00
CA LEU A 62 -22.19 24.91 6.19
C LEU A 62 -21.21 25.64 7.13
N SER A 63 -21.01 26.92 6.85
CA SER A 63 -20.55 27.93 7.80
C SER A 63 -21.57 29.08 7.74
N PRO A 64 -21.72 29.97 8.74
CA PRO A 64 -22.16 29.83 10.13
C PRO A 64 -23.45 30.67 10.41
N THR A 65 -24.16 30.49 11.52
CA THR A 65 -25.20 31.41 12.08
C THR A 65 -25.41 31.01 13.53
N SER A 66 -24.86 31.66 14.55
CA SER A 66 -25.21 32.98 15.10
C SER A 66 -26.72 33.25 15.14
N ARG A 67 -27.41 32.64 16.10
CA ARG A 67 -28.60 33.21 16.74
C ARG A 67 -28.63 32.79 18.20
#